data_AF-A0A935G361-F1
#
_entry.id   AF-A0A935G361-F1
#
_cell.length_a   1.000
_cell.length_b   1.000
_cell.length_c   1.000
_cell.angle_alpha   90.00
_cell.angle_beta   90.00
_cell.angle_gamma   90.00
#
_symmetry.space_group_name_H-M   'P 1'
#
loop_
_entity.id
_entity.type
_entity.pdbx_description
1 polymer ?
#
loop_
_entity_poly.entity_id
_entity_poly.type
_entity_poly.pdbx_seq_one_letter_code
_entity_poly.pdbx_strand_id
1 'polypeptide(L)' 'MRVTSPCIGICQMDDASGYCIGCGRTIEEISGWSGATDQQRQATIAQLPERPVPTPTPTPTPSAATPPLKPHSAAR' A
#
# COMPACT_ATOMS: atom_id res chain seq x y z
N MET A 1 3.38 -15.86 11.60
CA MET A 1 3.31 -14.40 11.87
C MET A 1 2.80 -13.77 10.60
N ARG A 2 1.71 -12.99 10.62
CA ARG A 2 1.20 -12.35 9.39
C ARG A 2 1.85 -10.98 9.24
N VAL A 3 2.52 -10.75 8.12
CA VAL A 3 3.06 -9.42 7.79
C VAL A 3 1.95 -8.55 7.23
N THR A 4 1.64 -7.47 7.95
CA THR A 4 0.64 -6.46 7.55
C THR A 4 1.17 -5.60 6.41
N SER A 5 0.29 -5.23 5.48
CA SER A 5 0.62 -4.30 4.41
C SER A 5 0.86 -2.90 4.96
N PRO A 6 1.93 -2.20 4.56
CA PRO A 6 2.18 -0.79 4.91
C PRO A 6 1.32 0.18 4.08
N CYS A 7 0.29 -0.32 3.38
CA CYS A 7 -0.58 0.51 2.56
C CYS A 7 -1.51 1.39 3.40
N ILE A 8 -1.47 2.69 3.16
CA ILE A 8 -2.33 3.69 3.82
C ILE A 8 -3.56 4.09 2.98
N GLY A 9 -3.88 3.33 1.92
CA GLY A 9 -5.03 3.60 1.05
C GLY A 9 -4.80 4.69 -0.01
N ILE A 10 -3.55 5.18 -0.15
CA ILE A 10 -3.15 6.08 -1.23
C ILE A 10 -2.45 5.24 -2.31
N CYS A 11 -3.02 5.22 -3.51
CA CYS A 11 -2.45 4.55 -4.67
C CYS A 11 -2.08 5.59 -5.72
N GLN A 12 -0.97 6.30 -5.48
CA GLN A 12 -0.43 7.28 -6.40
C GLN A 12 1.07 7.08 -6.52
N MET A 13 1.55 6.96 -7.76
CA MET A 13 2.95 6.73 -8.06
C MET A 13 3.65 8.07 -8.28
N ASP A 14 4.84 8.20 -7.72
CA ASP A 14 5.75 9.28 -8.05
C ASP A 14 6.46 8.98 -9.37
N ASP A 15 6.30 9.84 -10.36
CA ASP A 15 6.87 9.65 -11.70
C ASP A 15 8.40 9.80 -11.69
N ALA A 16 8.93 10.60 -10.74
CA ALA A 16 10.37 10.83 -10.61
C ALA A 16 11.11 9.67 -9.93
N SER A 17 10.52 9.05 -8.91
CA SER A 17 11.15 8.02 -8.09
C SER A 17 10.66 6.60 -8.39
N GLY A 18 9.51 6.45 -9.06
CA GLY A 18 8.90 5.15 -9.34
C GLY A 18 8.29 4.44 -8.13
N TYR A 19 8.10 5.17 -7.01
CA TYR A 19 7.53 4.64 -5.77
C TYR A 19 6.15 5.21 -5.50
N CYS A 20 5.29 4.44 -4.84
CA CYS A 20 4.02 4.93 -4.34
C CYS A 20 4.27 5.98 -3.26
N ILE A 21 3.71 7.18 -3.41
CA ILE A 21 3.87 8.27 -2.43
C ILE A 21 3.23 7.94 -1.07
N GLY A 22 2.28 7.01 -1.03
CA GLY A 22 1.58 6.63 0.19
C GLY A 22 2.31 5.56 1.00
N CYS A 23 2.71 4.47 0.33
CA CYS A 23 3.27 3.30 1.01
C CYS A 23 4.74 3.04 0.67
N GLY A 24 5.34 3.81 -0.24
CA GLY A 24 6.75 3.73 -0.63
C GLY A 24 7.15 2.50 -1.45
N ARG A 25 6.17 1.74 -1.96
CA ARG A 25 6.39 0.51 -2.73
C ARG A 25 6.28 0.74 -4.23
N THR A 26 6.97 -0.07 -5.02
CA THR A 26 6.83 -0.09 -6.48
C THR A 26 5.56 -0.82 -6.92
N ILE A 27 5.17 -0.64 -8.18
CA ILE A 27 4.01 -1.34 -8.77
C ILE A 27 4.18 -2.87 -8.73
N GLU A 28 5.38 -3.37 -8.96
CA GLU A 28 5.68 -4.80 -8.90
C GLU A 28 5.52 -5.35 -7.48
N GLU A 29 6.00 -4.61 -6.48
CA GLU A 29 5.86 -4.97 -5.07
C GLU A 29 4.38 -4.96 -4.63
N ILE A 30 3.58 -4.01 -5.11
CA ILE A 30 2.15 -3.90 -4.82
C ILE A 30 1.38 -5.05 -5.46
N SER A 31 1.58 -5.30 -6.76
CA SER A 31 0.88 -6.34 -7.50
C SER A 31 1.26 -7.76 -7.02
N GLY A 32 2.53 -7.98 -6.66
CA GLY A 32 3.01 -9.26 -6.13
C GLY A 32 2.66 -9.51 -4.65
N TRP A 33 2.14 -8.53 -3.91
CA TRP A 33 1.98 -8.63 -2.45
C TRP A 33 1.15 -9.84 -1.99
N SER A 34 0.01 -10.09 -2.65
CA SER A 34 -0.88 -11.18 -2.29
C SER A 34 -0.22 -12.56 -2.44
N GLY A 35 0.69 -12.71 -3.41
CA GLY A 35 1.46 -13.94 -3.64
C GLY A 35 2.80 -14.01 -2.90
N ALA A 36 3.25 -12.91 -2.29
CA ALA A 36 4.53 -12.85 -1.59
C ALA A 36 4.49 -13.64 -0.27
N THR A 37 5.56 -14.37 0.02
CA THR A 37 5.79 -15.04 1.32
C THR A 37 6.02 -14.02 2.44
N ASP A 38 5.77 -14.38 3.70
CA ASP A 38 6.05 -13.48 4.84
C ASP A 38 7.50 -12.98 4.85
N GLN A 39 8.47 -13.81 4.46
CA GLN A 39 9.88 -13.39 4.35
C GLN A 39 10.06 -12.28 3.29
N GLN A 40 9.46 -12.42 2.10
CA GLN A 40 9.51 -11.41 1.06
C GLN A 40 8.80 -10.12 1.49
N ARG A 41 7.68 -10.25 2.20
CA ARG A 41 6.93 -9.12 2.75
C ARG A 41 7.76 -8.36 3.79
N GLN A 42 8.46 -9.07 4.67
CA GLN A 42 9.37 -8.48 5.65
C GLN A 42 10.54 -7.77 4.98
N ALA A 43 11.19 -8.42 4.01
CA ALA A 43 12.29 -7.81 3.26
C ALA A 43 11.86 -6.54 2.52
N THR A 44 10.63 -6.52 2.00
CA THR A 44 10.05 -5.32 1.39
C THR A 44 9.90 -4.20 2.43
N ILE A 45 9.29 -4.50 3.58
CA ILE A 45 9.05 -3.51 4.63
C ILE A 45 10.36 -2.96 5.20
N ALA A 46 11.36 -3.82 5.38
CA ALA A 46 12.67 -3.42 5.90
C ALA A 46 13.38 -2.39 5.02
N GLN A 47 13.11 -2.40 3.71
CA GLN A 47 13.72 -1.47 2.74
C GLN A 47 12.96 -0.14 2.59
N LEU A 48 11.73 -0.03 3.10
CA LEU A 48 10.94 1.21 3.03
C LEU A 48 11.59 2.44 3.70
N PRO A 49 12.14 2.35 4.92
CA PRO A 49 12.75 3.52 5.57
C PRO A 49 13.98 4.05 4.84
N GLU A 50 14.57 3.25 3.96
CA GLU A 50 15.76 3.59 3.17
C GLU A 50 15.40 4.29 1.86
N ARG A 51 14.13 4.24 1.44
CA ARG A 51 13.67 4.82 0.18
C ARG A 51 13.42 6.32 0.34
N PRO A 52 13.80 7.14 -0.65
CA PRO A 52 13.48 8.57 -0.67
C PRO A 52 12.00 8.75 -1.04
N VAL A 53 11.12 8.40 -0.12
CA VAL A 53 9.69 8.73 -0.21
C VAL A 53 9.44 9.92 0.69
N PRO A 54 8.64 10.91 0.26
CA PRO A 54 8.20 11.98 1.14
C PRO A 54 7.35 11.31 2.23
N THR A 55 7.95 11.04 3.38
CA THR A 55 7.35 10.23 4.43
C THR A 55 6.08 10.90 4.95
N PRO A 56 4.89 10.26 4.85
CA PRO A 56 3.87 10.50 5.85
C PRO A 56 4.31 9.73 7.10
N THR A 57 4.65 10.44 8.17
CA THR A 57 4.96 9.88 9.49
C THR A 57 3.96 8.77 9.85
N PRO A 58 4.41 7.57 10.33
CA PRO A 58 3.50 6.53 10.76
C PRO A 58 2.79 6.95 12.05
N THR A 59 1.72 7.71 11.93
CA THR A 59 0.76 7.89 13.02
C THR A 59 -0.26 6.76 12.88
N PRO A 60 -0.40 5.85 13.86
CA PRO A 60 -1.46 4.86 13.82
C PRO A 60 -2.81 5.56 14.06
N THR A 61 -3.45 6.04 13.00
CA THR A 61 -4.85 6.47 13.06
C THR A 61 -5.73 5.33 12.53
N PRO A 62 -6.54 4.68 13.36
CA PRO A 62 -7.58 3.79 12.88
C PRO A 62 -8.73 4.65 12.33
N SER A 63 -8.69 5.01 11.05
CA SER A 63 -9.86 5.60 10.38
C SER A 63 -10.31 4.69 9.25
N ALA A 64 -11.05 3.67 9.66
CA ALA A 64 -11.97 2.95 8.80
C ALA A 64 -12.88 3.95 8.07
N ALA A 65 -12.89 3.92 6.74
CA ALA A 65 -14.03 4.33 5.94
C ALA A 65 -13.90 3.69 4.56
N THR A 66 -14.32 2.43 4.46
CA THR A 66 -14.77 1.90 3.17
C THR A 66 -16.04 2.66 2.81
N PRO A 67 -16.09 3.47 1.73
CA PRO A 67 -17.35 3.99 1.25
C PRO A 67 -18.23 2.81 0.80
N PRO A 68 -19.54 2.80 1.09
CA PRO A 68 -20.40 1.69 0.71
C PRO A 68 -20.38 1.52 -0.81
N LEU A 69 -20.07 0.30 -1.24
CA LEU A 69 -20.23 -0.18 -2.61
C LEU A 69 -21.66 0.16 -3.04
N LYS A 70 -21.83 1.12 -3.95
CA LYS A 70 -23.14 1.41 -4.54
C LYS A 70 -23.53 0.15 -5.34
N PRO A 71 -24.68 -0.49 -5.08
CA PRO A 71 -25.13 -1.57 -5.96
C PRO A 71 -25.38 -0.95 -7.33
N HIS A 72 -24.70 -1.45 -8.36
CA HIS A 72 -25.09 -1.20 -9.73
C HIS A 72 -26.46 -1.84 -9.91
N SER A 73 -27.52 -1.03 -9.75
CA SER A 73 -28.90 -1.43 -9.95
C SER A 73 -29.05 -2.08 -11.33
N ALA A 74 -29.43 -3.35 -11.33
CA ALA A 74 -30.08 -3.99 -12.46
C ALA A 74 -31.40 -3.24 -12.73
N ALA A 75 -31.45 -2.53 -13.85
CA ALA A 75 -32.68 -1.94 -14.35
C ALA A 75 -32.96 -2.46 -15.76
N ARG A 76 -33.89 -3.42 -15.78
CA ARG A 76 -34.65 -4.04 -16.89
C ARG A 76 -33.96 -5.04 -17.80
#